data_AF-A0A3D1XMM2-F1
#
_entry.id   AF-A0A3D1XMM2-F1
#
_cell.length_a   1.000
_cell.length_b   1.000
_cell.length_c   1.000
_cell.angle_alpha   90.00
_cell.angle_beta   90.00
_cell.angle_gamma   90.00
#
_symmetry.space_group_name_H-M   'P 1'
#
loop_
_entity.id
_entity.type
_entity.pdbx_description
1 polymer ?
#
loop_
_entity_poly.entity_id
_entity_poly.type
_entity_poly.pdbx_seq_one_letter_code
_entity_poly.pdbx_strand_id
1 'polypeptide(L)'
;MNSKGNPVLIEMAGQLPEASKLYQLIMTSVNYATIFIQAKEDFFGFADLDKEIKNGMTGLALLKQNGYESYLQDMEDEDRLRMCGIIQMLADLAQELDED
;
A
#
# COMPACT_ATOMS: atom_id res chain seq x y z
N MET A 1 -8.88 16.85 -9.19
CA MET A 1 -9.06 15.40 -9.37
C MET A 1 -10.46 15.04 -8.90
N ASN A 2 -11.26 14.34 -9.70
CA ASN A 2 -12.52 13.75 -9.24
C ASN A 2 -12.18 12.38 -8.66
N SER A 3 -11.81 12.32 -7.38
CA SER A 3 -11.63 11.04 -6.69
C SER A 3 -13.00 10.38 -6.50
N LYS A 4 -13.09 9.08 -6.76
CA LYS A 4 -14.30 8.29 -6.52
C LYS A 4 -14.21 7.43 -5.26
N GLY A 5 -13.03 7.39 -4.63
CA GLY A 5 -12.77 6.59 -3.43
C GLY A 5 -13.43 7.15 -2.17
N ASN A 6 -13.42 6.34 -1.10
CA ASN A 6 -13.89 6.75 0.22
C ASN A 6 -13.03 7.94 0.73
N PRO A 7 -13.63 9.03 1.26
CA PRO A 7 -12.90 10.21 1.71
C PRO A 7 -11.80 9.92 2.74
N VAL A 8 -12.03 8.98 3.66
CA VAL A 8 -11.08 8.62 4.71
C VAL A 8 -9.89 7.87 4.11
N LEU A 9 -10.14 6.91 3.20
CA LEU A 9 -9.06 6.23 2.47
C LEU A 9 -8.22 7.22 1.65
N ILE A 10 -8.86 8.22 1.01
CA ILE A 10 -8.15 9.24 0.23
C ILE A 10 -7.24 10.09 1.13
N GLU A 11 -7.72 10.52 2.28
CA GLU A 11 -6.91 11.29 3.24
C GLU A 11 -5.71 10.48 3.71
N MET A 12 -5.92 9.22 4.06
CA MET A 12 -4.85 8.32 4.50
C MET A 12 -3.84 8.01 3.37
N ALA A 13 -4.31 7.86 2.14
CA ALA A 13 -3.46 7.63 0.97
C ALA A 13 -2.49 8.78 0.70
N GLY A 14 -2.77 10.00 1.17
CA GLY A 14 -1.84 11.13 1.10
C GLY A 14 -0.48 10.87 1.78
N GLN A 15 -0.36 9.82 2.59
CA GLN A 15 0.88 9.40 3.22
C GLN A 15 1.68 8.38 2.38
N LEU A 16 1.11 7.88 1.28
CA LEU A 16 1.78 6.97 0.35
C LEU A 16 2.48 7.75 -0.78
N PRO A 17 3.52 7.17 -1.41
CA PRO A 17 4.04 7.70 -2.66
C PRO A 17 2.94 7.70 -3.73
N GLU A 18 2.77 8.80 -4.45
CA GLU A 18 1.74 8.91 -5.50
C GLU A 18 1.93 7.89 -6.62
N ALA A 19 3.18 7.51 -6.90
CA ALA A 19 3.51 6.47 -7.88
C ALA A 19 3.10 5.07 -7.43
N SER A 20 2.78 4.87 -6.14
CA SER A 20 2.44 3.56 -5.62
C SER A 20 1.11 3.06 -6.18
N LYS A 21 1.05 1.76 -6.48
CA LYS A 21 -0.16 1.12 -6.99
C LYS A 21 -1.32 1.23 -5.99
N LEU A 22 -1.05 1.12 -4.70
CA LEU A 22 -2.05 1.28 -3.65
C LEU A 22 -2.66 2.70 -3.65
N TYR A 23 -1.83 3.75 -3.76
CA TYR A 23 -2.30 5.13 -3.91
C TYR A 23 -3.22 5.26 -5.13
N GLN A 24 -2.76 4.79 -6.30
CA GLN A 24 -3.54 4.88 -7.54
C GLN A 24 -4.87 4.13 -7.43
N LEU A 25 -4.88 2.94 -6.80
CA LEU A 25 -6.12 2.20 -6.54
C LEU A 25 -7.07 3.00 -5.65
N ILE A 26 -6.61 3.57 -4.54
CA ILE A 26 -7.47 4.36 -3.65
C ILE A 26 -8.04 5.59 -4.36
N MET A 27 -7.24 6.27 -5.17
CA MET A 27 -7.67 7.50 -5.85
C MET A 27 -8.67 7.24 -7.00
N THR A 28 -8.59 6.07 -7.63
CA THR A 28 -9.34 5.76 -8.86
C THR A 28 -10.44 4.70 -8.68
N SER A 29 -10.34 3.86 -7.66
CA SER A 29 -11.19 2.68 -7.47
C SER A 29 -12.25 2.89 -6.39
N VAL A 30 -13.35 2.16 -6.54
CA VAL A 30 -14.38 1.93 -5.51
C VAL A 30 -14.40 0.48 -5.03
N ASN A 31 -13.52 -0.38 -5.55
CA ASN A 31 -13.45 -1.79 -5.17
C ASN A 31 -12.51 -1.95 -3.97
N TYR A 32 -13.11 -2.08 -2.79
CA TYR A 32 -12.39 -2.15 -1.52
C TYR A 32 -11.64 -3.47 -1.34
N ALA A 33 -12.20 -4.61 -1.77
CA ALA A 33 -11.46 -5.88 -1.82
C ALA A 33 -10.12 -5.78 -2.56
N THR A 34 -10.06 -5.06 -3.69
CA THR A 34 -8.83 -4.88 -4.47
C THR A 34 -7.82 -3.99 -3.73
N ILE A 35 -8.30 -2.95 -3.04
CA ILE A 35 -7.46 -2.09 -2.19
C ILE A 35 -6.88 -2.91 -1.04
N PHE A 36 -7.70 -3.71 -0.36
CA PHE A 36 -7.28 -4.59 0.72
C PHE A 36 -6.20 -5.58 0.25
N ILE A 37 -6.44 -6.29 -0.85
CA ILE A 37 -5.47 -7.26 -1.39
C ILE A 37 -4.14 -6.57 -1.71
N GLN A 38 -4.17 -5.40 -2.35
CA GLN A 38 -2.95 -4.66 -2.65
C GLN A 38 -2.24 -4.19 -1.38
N ALA A 39 -2.97 -3.64 -0.41
CA ALA A 39 -2.41 -3.19 0.85
C ALA A 39 -1.75 -4.33 1.63
N LYS A 40 -2.35 -5.53 1.65
CA LYS A 40 -1.71 -6.71 2.27
C LYS A 40 -0.44 -7.11 1.54
N GLU A 41 -0.44 -7.08 0.20
CA GLU A 41 0.73 -7.41 -0.62
C GLU A 41 1.89 -6.43 -0.31
N ASP A 42 1.60 -5.13 -0.28
CA ASP A 42 2.59 -4.09 0.04
C ASP A 42 3.06 -4.18 1.50
N PHE A 43 2.15 -4.45 2.45
CA PHE A 43 2.49 -4.64 3.86
C PHE A 43 3.48 -5.78 4.04
N PHE A 44 3.24 -6.94 3.41
CA PHE A 44 4.17 -8.06 3.51
C PHE A 44 5.52 -7.71 2.90
N GLY A 45 5.52 -6.96 1.80
CA GLY A 45 6.75 -6.46 1.19
C GLY A 45 7.58 -5.60 2.15
N PHE A 46 6.94 -4.67 2.86
CA PHE A 46 7.63 -3.80 3.82
C PHE A 46 7.98 -4.50 5.13
N ALA A 47 7.18 -5.48 5.55
CA ALA A 47 7.44 -6.25 6.77
C ALA A 47 8.74 -7.07 6.67
N ASP A 48 9.06 -7.58 5.48
CA ASP A 48 10.32 -8.28 5.22
C ASP A 48 10.74 -8.12 3.74
N LEU A 49 11.75 -7.27 3.52
CA LEU A 49 12.24 -6.90 2.19
C LEU A 49 12.95 -8.06 1.47
N ASP A 50 13.55 -8.98 2.22
CA ASP A 50 14.36 -10.07 1.66
C ASP A 50 13.56 -11.37 1.52
N LYS A 51 12.47 -11.51 2.27
CA LYS A 51 11.58 -12.67 2.18
C LYS A 51 10.92 -12.76 0.82
N GLU A 52 10.86 -13.98 0.31
CA GLU A 52 10.09 -14.31 -0.87
C GLU A 52 8.59 -14.28 -0.56
N ILE A 53 7.85 -13.46 -1.29
CA ILE A 53 6.43 -13.18 -1.00
C ILE A 53 5.54 -13.74 -2.11
N LYS A 54 6.02 -13.75 -3.35
CA LYS A 54 5.24 -14.22 -4.51
C LYS A 54 6.13 -14.64 -5.67
N ASN A 55 5.97 -15.87 -6.17
CA ASN A 55 6.61 -16.35 -7.39
C ASN A 55 8.14 -16.11 -7.46
N GLY A 56 8.90 -16.35 -6.40
CA GLY A 56 10.35 -16.06 -6.40
C GLY A 56 10.72 -14.60 -6.13
N MET A 57 9.75 -13.71 -5.98
CA MET A 57 9.99 -12.27 -5.80
C MET A 57 10.13 -11.93 -4.32
N THR A 58 11.23 -11.25 -3.99
CA THR A 58 11.45 -10.68 -2.65
C THR A 58 10.52 -9.51 -2.40
N GLY A 59 10.28 -9.17 -1.13
CA GLY A 59 9.50 -7.99 -0.74
C GLY A 59 10.01 -6.71 -1.42
N LEU A 60 11.33 -6.51 -1.47
CA LEU A 60 11.96 -5.37 -2.13
C LEU A 60 11.62 -5.30 -3.63
N ALA A 61 11.74 -6.41 -4.35
CA ALA A 61 11.46 -6.45 -5.77
C ALA A 61 9.97 -6.18 -6.06
N LEU A 62 9.09 -6.71 -5.22
CA LEU A 62 7.65 -6.48 -5.29
C LEU A 62 7.29 -5.01 -5.07
N LEU A 63 7.84 -4.38 -4.03
CA LEU A 63 7.57 -2.97 -3.73
C LEU A 63 8.08 -2.03 -4.82
N LYS A 64 9.22 -2.32 -5.44
CA LYS A 64 9.69 -1.56 -6.60
C LYS A 64 8.72 -1.65 -7.77
N GLN A 65 8.21 -2.85 -8.08
CA GLN A 65 7.19 -3.02 -9.13
C GLN A 65 5.89 -2.28 -8.79
N ASN A 66 5.55 -2.19 -7.51
CA ASN A 66 4.37 -1.49 -7.04
C ASN A 66 4.58 0.03 -6.90
N GLY A 67 5.72 0.59 -7.33
CA GLY A 67 5.94 2.03 -7.42
C GLY A 67 6.49 2.70 -6.17
N TYR A 68 7.06 1.93 -5.23
CA TYR A 68 7.69 2.45 -4.02
C TYR A 68 9.19 2.76 -4.19
N GLU A 69 9.75 2.68 -5.39
CA GLU A 69 11.19 2.78 -5.62
C GLU A 69 11.82 4.06 -5.05
N SER A 70 11.19 5.21 -5.25
CA SER A 70 11.69 6.49 -4.71
C SER A 70 11.65 6.52 -3.18
N TYR A 71 10.63 5.90 -2.56
CA TYR A 71 10.55 5.81 -1.10
C TYR A 71 11.65 4.91 -0.56
N LEU A 72 11.86 3.75 -1.18
CA LEU A 72 12.84 2.76 -0.77
C LEU A 72 14.29 3.26 -0.83
N GLN A 73 14.59 4.23 -1.69
CA GLN A 73 15.95 4.79 -1.84
C GLN A 73 16.39 5.59 -0.60
N ASP A 74 15.47 6.32 0.01
CA ASP A 74 15.74 7.24 1.12
C ASP A 74 15.18 6.73 2.47
N MET A 75 14.66 5.50 2.50
CA MET A 75 13.95 4.94 3.65
C MET A 75 14.90 4.53 4.78
N GLU A 76 14.67 5.07 5.97
CA GLU A 76 15.25 4.56 7.23
C GLU A 76 14.36 3.48 7.87
N ASP A 77 14.88 2.74 8.85
CA ASP A 77 14.12 1.67 9.54
C ASP A 77 12.83 2.17 10.20
N GLU A 78 12.86 3.39 10.76
CA GLU A 78 11.67 4.02 11.35
C GLU A 78 10.62 4.37 10.27
N ASP A 79 11.07 4.82 9.10
CA ASP A 79 10.19 5.11 7.97
C ASP A 79 9.54 3.83 7.43
N ARG A 80 10.28 2.71 7.42
CA ARG A 80 9.72 1.40 7.09
C ARG A 80 8.61 1.01 8.05
N LEU A 81 8.85 1.12 9.35
CA LEU A 81 7.86 0.80 10.38
C LEU A 81 6.61 1.69 10.26
N ARG A 82 6.81 3.00 10.03
CA ARG A 82 5.72 3.96 9.79
C ARG A 82 4.89 3.56 8.57
N MET A 83 5.54 3.20 7.47
CA MET A 83 4.87 2.76 6.24
C MET A 83 4.05 1.48 6.46
N CYS A 84 4.59 0.49 7.19
CA CYS A 84 3.84 -0.70 7.59
C CYS A 84 2.56 -0.34 8.37
N GLY A 85 2.65 0.60 9.32
CA GLY A 85 1.49 1.06 10.09
C GLY A 85 0.43 1.73 9.21
N ILE A 86 0.84 2.63 8.31
CA ILE A 86 -0.07 3.29 7.36
C ILE A 86 -0.78 2.28 6.48
N ILE A 87 -0.03 1.36 5.87
CA ILE A 87 -0.58 0.35 4.97
C ILE A 87 -1.52 -0.61 5.71
N GLN A 88 -1.20 -0.99 6.95
CA GLN A 88 -2.08 -1.83 7.76
C GLN A 88 -3.40 -1.13 8.07
N MET A 89 -3.38 0.16 8.46
CA MET A 89 -4.61 0.92 8.67
C MET A 89 -5.45 1.06 7.38
N LEU A 90 -4.80 1.24 6.23
CA LEU A 90 -5.48 1.27 4.92
C LEU A 90 -6.12 -0.09 4.58
N ALA A 91 -5.44 -1.20 4.88
CA ALA A 91 -5.96 -2.53 4.68
C ALA A 91 -7.20 -2.77 5.56
N ASP A 92 -7.10 -2.46 6.85
CA ASP A 92 -8.19 -2.67 7.82
C ASP A 92 -9.43 -1.87 7.42
N LEU A 93 -9.26 -0.58 7.09
CA LEU A 93 -10.38 0.27 6.64
C LEU A 93 -10.98 -0.21 5.32
N ALA A 94 -10.16 -0.66 4.36
CA ALA A 94 -10.68 -1.20 3.11
C ALA A 94 -11.45 -2.51 3.33
N GLN A 95 -11.02 -3.35 4.27
CA GLN A 95 -11.74 -4.56 4.61
C GLN A 95 -13.09 -4.24 5.27
N GLU A 96 -13.12 -3.34 6.24
CA GLU A 96 -14.36 -2.90 6.90
C GLU A 96 -15.38 -2.36 5.88
N LEU A 97 -14.92 -1.55 4.92
CA LEU A 97 -15.77 -0.99 3.87
C LEU A 97 -16.25 -2.01 2.81
N ASP A 98 -15.58 -3.16 2.68
CA ASP A 98 -15.99 -4.25 1.77
C ASP A 98 -17.04 -5.16 2.42
N GLU A 99 -17.02 -5.26 3.76
CA GLU A 99 -17.96 -6.05 4.56
C GLU A 99 -19.32 -5.35 4.78
N ASP A 100 -19.39 -4.02 4.54
CA ASP A 100 -20.60 -3.17 4.60
C ASP A 100 -21.40 -3.09 3.27
#